data_AF-A0A1C4TLB6-F1
#
_entry.id   AF-A0A1C4TLB6-F1
#
_cell.length_a   1.000
_cell.length_b   1.000
_cell.length_c   1.000
_cell.angle_alpha   90.00
_cell.angle_beta   90.00
_cell.angle_gamma   90.00
#
_symmetry.space_group_name_H-M   'P 1'
#
loop_
_entity.id
_entity.type
_entity.pdbx_description
1 polymer ?
#
loop_
_entity_poly.entity_id
_entity_poly.type
_entity_poly.pdbx_seq_one_letter_code
_entity_poly.pdbx_strand_id
1 'polypeptide(L)'
;MTEQTREGEARTADVARLLRHPAVFLPGTVPREGRIAFWDPDSDGAPRGDGDPWRADPPPERTGVPFAYADAPARPDTVPYISARLTVVRPDDTAGPGSVRTAEVPAALLSVADALPLLVRARQQASAHPATRCWGAAALHGLHLVARGRLLPG
;
A
#
# COMPACT_ATOMS: atom_id res chain seq x y z
N MET A 1 16.66 -13.00 -14.15
CA MET A 1 15.23 -12.99 -13.80
C MET A 1 14.89 -11.58 -13.35
N THR A 2 14.65 -10.71 -14.32
CA THR A 2 14.28 -9.31 -14.11
C THR A 2 12.76 -9.26 -14.03
N GLU A 3 12.22 -9.24 -12.81
CA GLU A 3 10.82 -8.89 -12.60
C GLU A 3 10.67 -7.41 -13.00
N GLN A 4 10.30 -7.18 -14.26
CA GLN A 4 9.93 -5.86 -14.73
C GLN A 4 8.58 -5.52 -14.13
N THR A 5 8.60 -4.86 -12.97
CA THR A 5 7.51 -4.02 -12.49
C THR A 5 7.14 -3.09 -13.63
N ARG A 6 6.03 -3.36 -14.34
CA ARG A 6 5.46 -2.41 -15.29
C ARG A 6 4.87 -1.27 -14.47
N GLU A 7 5.69 -0.27 -14.16
CA GLU A 7 5.28 0.91 -13.41
C GLU A 7 4.24 1.69 -14.22
N GLY A 8 3.06 1.86 -13.63
CA GLY A 8 1.90 2.51 -14.24
C GLY A 8 1.75 3.98 -13.83
N GLU A 9 0.57 4.51 -14.13
CA GLU A 9 0.21 5.91 -13.93
C GLU A 9 0.20 6.31 -12.44
N ALA A 10 0.56 7.56 -12.15
CA ALA A 10 0.43 8.15 -10.82
C ALA A 10 -1.04 8.44 -10.49
N ARG A 11 -1.52 7.95 -9.35
CA ARG A 11 -2.91 8.00 -8.89
C ARG A 11 -2.99 8.33 -7.41
N THR A 12 -4.20 8.47 -6.87
CA THR A 12 -4.44 8.70 -5.43
C THR A 12 -5.28 7.58 -4.82
N ALA A 13 -4.84 7.08 -3.68
CA ALA A 13 -5.46 5.97 -2.97
C ALA A 13 -6.02 6.40 -1.62
N ASP A 14 -7.11 5.76 -1.19
CA ASP A 14 -7.62 5.89 0.18
C ASP A 14 -6.68 5.20 1.17
N VAL A 15 -6.13 5.96 2.10
CA VAL A 15 -5.22 5.48 3.14
C VAL A 15 -5.88 4.38 3.98
N ALA A 16 -7.15 4.54 4.38
CA ALA A 16 -7.83 3.57 5.23
C ALA A 16 -7.96 2.21 4.54
N ARG A 17 -8.14 2.21 3.22
CA ARG A 17 -8.13 1.00 2.39
C ARG A 17 -6.73 0.39 2.34
N LEU A 18 -5.69 1.17 2.03
CA LEU A 18 -4.30 0.67 1.97
C LEU A 18 -3.88 -0.03 3.25
N LEU A 19 -4.15 0.56 4.42
CA LEU A 19 -3.65 0.02 5.69
C LEU A 19 -4.29 -1.33 6.08
N ARG A 20 -5.44 -1.69 5.50
CA ARG A 20 -6.10 -3.00 5.71
C ARG A 20 -5.46 -4.13 4.91
N HIS A 21 -4.55 -3.81 4.00
CA HIS A 21 -3.91 -4.77 3.11
C HIS A 21 -2.43 -4.97 3.47
N PRO A 22 -1.83 -6.12 3.14
CA PRO A 22 -0.42 -6.38 3.39
C PRO A 22 0.49 -5.37 2.66
N ALA A 23 1.63 -5.10 3.29
CA ALA A 23 2.65 -4.20 2.77
C ALA A 23 4.03 -4.89 2.75
N VAL A 24 4.85 -4.55 1.75
CA VAL A 24 6.22 -5.06 1.59
C VAL A 24 7.12 -3.95 1.05
N PHE A 25 8.39 -3.96 1.47
CA PHE A 25 9.40 -3.09 0.88
C PHE A 25 9.99 -3.71 -0.38
N LEU A 26 9.98 -2.94 -1.46
CA LEU A 26 10.62 -3.28 -2.73
C LEU A 26 11.90 -2.44 -2.87
N PRO A 27 13.09 -3.05 -2.92
CA PRO A 27 14.33 -2.31 -3.10
C PRO A 27 14.37 -1.69 -4.49
N GLY A 28 14.79 -0.42 -4.55
CA GLY A 28 15.08 0.28 -5.81
C GLY A 28 16.55 0.12 -6.22
N THR A 29 16.88 0.58 -7.42
CA THR A 29 18.26 0.58 -7.94
C THR A 29 19.21 1.34 -7.02
N VAL A 30 18.74 2.47 -6.46
CA VAL A 30 19.41 3.19 -5.37
C VAL A 30 18.53 3.19 -4.12
N PRO A 31 19.11 3.35 -2.90
CA PRO A 31 18.34 3.26 -1.66
C PRO A 31 17.10 4.17 -1.59
N ARG A 32 17.20 5.40 -2.13
CA ARG A 32 16.10 6.38 -2.16
C ARG A 32 14.97 6.03 -3.16
N GLU A 33 15.22 5.10 -4.07
CA GLU A 33 14.22 4.63 -5.03
C GLU A 33 13.40 3.45 -4.52
N GLY A 34 13.68 2.97 -3.31
CA GLY A 34 12.84 1.97 -2.66
C GLY A 34 11.36 2.39 -2.61
N ARG A 35 10.47 1.40 -2.64
CA ARG A 35 9.01 1.59 -2.59
C ARG A 35 8.40 0.71 -1.52
N ILE A 36 7.25 1.13 -1.01
CA ILE A 36 6.37 0.26 -0.21
C ILE A 36 5.20 -0.12 -1.09
N ALA A 37 4.99 -1.41 -1.28
CA ALA A 37 3.91 -1.94 -2.09
C ALA A 37 2.79 -2.48 -1.19
N PHE A 38 1.56 -2.08 -1.48
CA PHE A 38 0.35 -2.65 -0.90
C PHE A 38 -0.35 -3.50 -1.96
N TRP A 39 -0.78 -4.72 -1.61
CA TRP A 39 -1.49 -5.62 -2.53
C TRP A 39 -2.61 -6.36 -1.82
N ASP A 40 -3.57 -6.89 -2.58
CA ASP A 40 -4.64 -7.73 -2.05
C ASP A 40 -4.25 -9.22 -2.18
N PRO A 41 -4.05 -9.95 -1.05
CA PRO A 41 -3.67 -11.36 -1.07
C PRO A 41 -4.80 -12.27 -1.54
N ASP A 42 -6.03 -11.76 -1.61
CA ASP A 42 -7.21 -12.50 -2.07
C ASP A 42 -7.60 -12.10 -3.50
N SER A 43 -6.92 -11.12 -4.11
CA SER A 43 -7.16 -10.80 -5.52
C SER A 43 -6.84 -12.02 -6.37
N ASP A 44 -7.81 -12.48 -7.16
CA ASP A 44 -7.71 -13.59 -8.10
C ASP A 44 -6.85 -13.27 -9.33
N GLY A 45 -6.26 -12.07 -9.39
CA GLY A 45 -5.47 -11.57 -10.52
C GLY A 45 -6.32 -11.18 -11.74
N ALA A 46 -7.64 -11.42 -11.68
CA ALA A 46 -8.57 -11.02 -12.72
C ALA A 46 -8.72 -9.49 -12.70
N PRO A 47 -8.62 -8.82 -13.86
CA PRO A 47 -8.92 -7.40 -13.94
C PRO A 47 -10.40 -7.19 -13.65
N ARG A 48 -10.73 -6.71 -12.45
CA ARG A 48 -12.09 -6.25 -12.10
C ARG A 48 -12.39 -4.93 -12.82
N GLY A 49 -12.79 -5.01 -14.09
CA GLY A 49 -13.23 -3.85 -14.88
C GLY A 49 -12.20 -2.70 -14.98
N ASP A 50 -12.64 -1.52 -15.42
CA ASP A 50 -11.81 -0.32 -15.66
C ASP A 50 -11.04 0.23 -14.43
N GLY A 51 -11.25 -0.30 -13.22
CA GLY A 51 -10.87 0.37 -11.97
C GLY A 51 -9.67 -0.25 -11.27
N ASP A 52 -8.56 0.48 -11.23
CA ASP A 52 -7.49 0.26 -10.26
C ASP A 52 -8.08 0.06 -8.84
N PRO A 53 -7.84 -1.08 -8.17
CA PRO A 53 -8.47 -1.38 -6.90
C PRO A 53 -8.03 -0.40 -5.81
N TRP A 54 -6.99 0.39 -5.99
CA TRP A 54 -6.53 1.32 -4.97
C TRP A 54 -7.09 2.73 -5.15
N ARG A 55 -7.69 3.03 -6.31
CA ARG A 55 -8.22 4.36 -6.61
C ARG A 55 -9.26 4.77 -5.57
N ALA A 56 -9.07 5.95 -4.98
CA ALA A 56 -10.07 6.55 -4.12
C ALA A 56 -11.33 6.87 -4.93
N ASP A 57 -12.51 6.63 -4.34
CA ASP A 57 -13.78 7.02 -4.98
C ASP A 57 -13.80 8.54 -5.22
N PRO A 58 -14.31 9.00 -6.38
CA PRO A 58 -14.50 10.43 -6.59
C PRO A 58 -15.40 10.96 -5.47
N PRO A 59 -15.10 12.16 -4.91
CA PRO A 59 -15.96 12.74 -3.89
C PRO A 59 -17.38 12.85 -4.47
N PRO A 60 -18.43 12.60 -3.66
CA PRO A 60 -19.80 12.71 -4.15
C PRO A 60 -20.02 14.12 -4.72
N GLU A 61 -20.63 14.21 -5.89
CA GLU A 61 -21.02 15.49 -6.46
C GLU A 61 -21.90 16.23 -5.46
N ARG A 62 -21.46 17.41 -5.02
CA ARG A 62 -22.18 18.21 -4.01
C ARG A 62 -23.53 18.64 -4.58
N THR A 63 -24.58 17.90 -4.28
CA THR A 63 -25.97 18.23 -4.62
C THR A 63 -26.70 19.00 -3.50
N GLY A 64 -25.97 19.48 -2.48
CA GLY A 64 -26.53 20.10 -1.27
C GLY A 64 -26.34 21.61 -1.14
N VAL A 65 -27.25 22.24 -0.40
CA VAL A 65 -27.26 23.68 -0.07
C VAL A 65 -25.95 24.14 0.62
N PRO A 66 -25.38 25.32 0.28
CA PRO A 66 -24.02 25.72 0.67
C PRO A 66 -23.79 25.93 2.19
N PHE A 67 -24.83 25.85 3.02
CA PHE A 67 -24.81 26.22 4.43
C PHE A 67 -25.20 25.09 5.40
N ALA A 68 -25.30 23.84 4.94
CA ALA A 68 -25.47 22.70 5.84
C ALA A 68 -24.16 22.46 6.61
N TYR A 69 -24.09 23.00 7.83
CA TYR A 69 -22.98 22.80 8.76
C TYR A 69 -23.12 21.41 9.42
N ALA A 70 -22.09 20.58 9.23
CA ALA A 70 -21.80 19.33 9.95
C ALA A 70 -22.67 18.08 9.67
N ASP A 71 -22.49 17.47 8.49
CA ASP A 71 -22.25 16.01 8.40
C ASP A 71 -21.59 15.65 7.05
N ALA A 72 -20.71 16.52 6.55
CA ALA A 72 -19.93 16.16 5.37
C ALA A 72 -18.91 15.09 5.81
N PRO A 73 -18.88 13.89 5.21
CA PRO A 73 -17.88 12.91 5.55
C PRO A 73 -16.50 13.57 5.42
N ALA A 74 -15.67 13.43 6.45
CA ALA A 74 -14.30 13.93 6.42
C ALA A 74 -13.67 13.48 5.11
N ARG A 75 -13.08 14.42 4.36
CA ARG A 75 -12.45 14.12 3.07
C ARG A 75 -11.55 12.89 3.27
N PRO A 76 -11.68 11.83 2.46
CA PRO A 76 -10.85 10.64 2.63
C PRO A 76 -9.38 11.07 2.63
N ASP A 77 -8.62 10.56 3.61
CA ASP A 77 -7.17 10.78 3.68
C ASP A 77 -6.57 10.04 2.47
N THR A 78 -6.07 10.76 1.48
CA THR A 78 -5.54 10.18 0.25
C THR A 78 -4.05 10.39 0.10
N VAL A 79 -3.40 9.43 -0.56
CA VAL A 79 -1.95 9.41 -0.78
C VAL A 79 -1.64 9.10 -2.25
N PRO A 80 -0.63 9.76 -2.86
CA PRO A 80 -0.19 9.41 -4.20
C PRO A 80 0.43 8.01 -4.24
N TYR A 81 0.19 7.27 -5.33
CA TYR A 81 0.81 5.98 -5.59
C TYR A 81 1.02 5.76 -7.10
N ILE A 82 1.91 4.83 -7.43
CA ILE A 82 2.09 4.29 -8.77
C ILE A 82 1.37 2.93 -8.83
N SER A 83 0.48 2.77 -9.79
CA SER A 83 -0.16 1.47 -10.03
C SER A 83 0.85 0.46 -10.61
N ALA A 84 0.85 -0.76 -10.10
CA ALA A 84 1.75 -1.82 -10.57
C ALA A 84 1.12 -3.21 -10.44
N ARG A 85 1.86 -4.22 -10.91
CA ARG A 85 1.57 -5.63 -10.70
C ARG A 85 2.71 -6.26 -9.91
N LEU A 86 2.38 -7.18 -9.00
CA LEU A 86 3.35 -7.99 -8.27
C LEU A 86 3.11 -9.47 -8.51
N THR A 87 4.20 -10.21 -8.71
CA THR A 87 4.17 -11.66 -8.59
C THR A 87 4.13 -12.04 -7.12
N VAL A 88 3.12 -12.81 -6.72
CA VAL A 88 3.06 -13.39 -5.38
C VAL A 88 2.93 -14.90 -5.46
N VAL A 89 3.54 -15.58 -4.50
CA VAL A 89 3.41 -17.03 -4.33
C VAL A 89 2.23 -17.30 -3.42
N ARG A 90 1.33 -18.18 -3.87
CA ARG A 90 0.10 -18.55 -3.15
C ARG A 90 0.01 -20.07 -3.07
N PRO A 91 -0.63 -20.62 -2.03
CA PRO A 91 -1.03 -22.02 -2.03
C PRO A 91 -1.87 -22.34 -3.28
N ASP A 92 -1.63 -23.50 -3.86
CA ASP A 92 -2.45 -24.07 -4.92
C ASP A 92 -3.24 -25.24 -4.37
N ASP A 93 -4.44 -24.97 -3.88
CA ASP A 93 -5.33 -26.01 -3.32
C ASP A 93 -5.84 -26.99 -4.38
N THR A 94 -5.67 -26.67 -5.68
CA THR A 94 -6.13 -27.52 -6.79
C THR A 94 -5.10 -28.55 -7.24
N ALA A 95 -3.81 -28.29 -6.98
CA ALA A 95 -2.71 -29.17 -7.37
C ALA A 95 -2.27 -30.16 -6.26
N GLY A 96 -2.82 -30.03 -5.05
CA GLY A 96 -2.59 -30.95 -3.92
C GLY A 96 -2.07 -30.26 -2.65
N PRO A 97 -1.84 -31.02 -1.58
CA PRO A 97 -1.34 -30.46 -0.32
C PRO A 97 0.08 -29.90 -0.48
N GLY A 98 0.26 -28.62 -0.15
CA GLY A 98 1.58 -27.97 -0.17
C GLY A 98 2.07 -27.53 -1.55
N SER A 99 1.27 -27.69 -2.62
CA SER A 99 1.58 -27.06 -3.89
C SER A 99 1.42 -25.54 -3.79
N VAL A 100 2.25 -24.83 -4.56
CA VAL A 100 2.21 -23.39 -4.68
C VAL A 100 2.13 -22.98 -6.14
N ARG A 101 1.49 -21.84 -6.39
CA ARG A 101 1.41 -21.20 -7.70
C ARG A 101 1.78 -19.73 -7.61
N THR A 102 2.28 -19.20 -8.71
CA THR A 102 2.52 -17.76 -8.87
C THR A 102 1.25 -17.09 -9.40
N ALA A 103 0.89 -15.94 -8.84
CA ALA A 103 -0.21 -15.11 -9.31
C ALA A 103 0.22 -13.65 -9.42
N GLU A 104 -0.24 -12.98 -10.47
CA GLU A 104 -0.01 -11.55 -10.72
C GLU A 104 -1.12 -10.71 -10.11
N VAL A 105 -0.78 -9.82 -9.18
CA VAL A 105 -1.76 -9.09 -8.37
C VAL A 105 -1.60 -7.59 -8.53
N PRO A 106 -2.69 -6.81 -8.57
CA PRO A 106 -2.59 -5.35 -8.55
C PRO A 106 -1.94 -4.86 -7.25
N ALA A 107 -1.06 -3.87 -7.36
CA ALA A 107 -0.39 -3.26 -6.22
C ALA A 107 -0.35 -1.73 -6.35
N ALA A 108 -0.42 -1.07 -5.20
CA ALA A 108 -0.14 0.36 -5.07
C ALA A 108 1.28 0.55 -4.53
N LEU A 109 2.14 1.18 -5.32
CA LEU A 109 3.51 1.50 -4.95
C LEU A 109 3.59 2.93 -4.42
N LEU A 110 3.95 3.08 -3.16
CA LEU A 110 4.22 4.38 -2.54
C LEU A 110 5.72 4.60 -2.45
N SER A 111 6.16 5.86 -2.54
CA SER A 111 7.51 6.21 -2.12
C SER A 111 7.68 5.92 -0.63
N VAL A 112 8.91 5.65 -0.19
CA VAL A 112 9.17 5.49 1.27
C VAL A 112 8.77 6.75 2.03
N ALA A 113 8.95 7.93 1.44
CA ALA A 113 8.57 9.21 2.04
C ALA A 113 7.05 9.31 2.29
N ASP A 114 6.24 8.91 1.30
CA ASP A 114 4.77 8.94 1.41
C ASP A 114 4.23 7.84 2.33
N ALA A 115 4.87 6.67 2.33
CA ALA A 115 4.43 5.52 3.13
C ALA A 115 4.76 5.67 4.62
N LEU A 116 5.88 6.29 4.98
CA LEU A 116 6.41 6.31 6.35
C LEU A 116 5.42 6.89 7.38
N PRO A 117 4.77 8.06 7.15
CA PRO A 117 3.76 8.57 8.08
C PRO A 117 2.55 7.65 8.23
N LEU A 118 2.18 6.93 7.15
CA LEU A 118 1.06 5.99 7.17
C LEU A 118 1.39 4.75 8.00
N LEU A 119 2.56 4.16 7.79
CA LEU A 119 3.01 2.96 8.48
C LEU A 119 3.18 3.20 9.99
N VAL A 120 3.75 4.33 10.39
CA VAL A 120 3.89 4.70 11.80
C VAL A 120 2.53 4.79 12.49
N ARG A 121 1.52 5.39 11.83
CA ARG A 121 0.13 5.42 12.33
C ARG A 121 -0.49 4.02 12.38
N ALA A 122 -0.29 3.21 11.34
CA ALA A 122 -0.90 1.89 11.18
C ALA A 122 -0.59 0.93 12.33
N ARG A 123 0.61 1.03 12.92
CA ARG A 123 1.08 0.17 14.03
C ARG A 123 0.07 0.08 15.18
N GLN A 124 -0.65 1.17 15.47
CA GLN A 124 -1.61 1.26 16.58
C GLN A 124 -3.06 0.99 16.15
N GLN A 125 -3.33 0.77 14.86
CA GLN A 125 -4.67 0.61 14.34
C GLN A 125 -5.08 -0.85 14.28
N ALA A 126 -6.09 -1.24 15.06
CA ALA A 126 -6.65 -2.60 15.10
C ALA A 126 -7.27 -3.09 13.77
N SER A 127 -7.56 -2.18 12.84
CA SER A 127 -8.00 -2.50 11.48
C SER A 127 -6.86 -2.77 10.49
N ALA A 128 -5.63 -2.35 10.80
CA ALA A 128 -4.51 -2.49 9.87
C ALA A 128 -4.05 -3.95 9.72
N HIS A 129 -3.57 -4.32 8.53
CA HIS A 129 -3.02 -5.64 8.28
C HIS A 129 -1.79 -5.91 9.16
N PRO A 130 -1.59 -7.13 9.70
CA PRO A 130 -0.43 -7.46 10.53
C PRO A 130 0.92 -7.12 9.89
N ALA A 131 1.10 -7.41 8.60
CA ALA A 131 2.32 -7.04 7.86
C ALA A 131 2.57 -5.52 7.84
N THR A 132 1.51 -4.73 7.64
CA THR A 132 1.57 -3.26 7.63
C THR A 132 1.92 -2.71 9.01
N ARG A 133 1.37 -3.29 10.08
CA ARG A 133 1.78 -2.94 11.46
C ARG A 133 3.24 -3.29 11.75
N CYS A 134 3.72 -4.42 11.24
CA CYS A 134 5.11 -4.84 11.38
C CYS A 134 6.05 -3.80 10.76
N TRP A 135 5.75 -3.36 9.54
CA TRP A 135 6.49 -2.26 8.90
C TRP A 135 6.40 -0.95 9.68
N GLY A 136 5.27 -0.64 10.30
CA GLY A 136 5.14 0.50 11.21
C GLY A 136 6.07 0.43 12.42
N ALA A 137 6.23 -0.77 13.01
CA ALA A 137 7.20 -0.99 14.09
C ALA A 137 8.65 -0.86 13.60
N ALA A 138 8.97 -1.42 12.43
CA ALA A 138 10.29 -1.30 11.81
C ALA A 138 10.65 0.16 11.50
N ALA A 139 9.70 0.92 10.91
CA ALA A 139 9.88 2.34 10.61
C ALA A 139 10.17 3.15 11.88
N LEU A 140 9.38 2.96 12.95
CA LEU A 140 9.63 3.63 14.23
C LEU A 140 10.99 3.27 14.83
N HIS A 141 11.42 2.01 14.70
CA HIS A 141 12.74 1.59 15.17
C HIS A 141 13.87 2.25 14.37
N GLY A 142 13.73 2.33 13.04
CA GLY A 142 14.65 3.06 12.18
C GLY A 142 14.75 4.54 12.56
N LEU A 143 13.60 5.19 12.76
CA LEU A 143 13.55 6.59 13.22
C LEU A 143 14.21 6.79 14.59
N HIS A 144 14.03 5.85 15.52
CA HIS A 144 14.74 5.89 16.81
C HIS A 144 16.26 5.75 16.66
N LEU A 145 16.75 4.95 15.70
CA LEU A 145 18.18 4.87 15.41
C LEU A 145 18.70 6.19 14.82
N VAL A 146 17.98 6.79 13.88
CA VAL A 146 18.30 8.11 13.31
C VAL A 146 18.35 9.17 14.41
N ALA A 147 17.29 9.29 15.21
CA ALA A 147 17.17 10.31 16.25
C ALA A 147 18.25 10.17 17.34
N ARG A 148 18.77 8.96 17.55
CA ARG A 148 19.87 8.70 18.48
C ARG A 148 21.26 8.79 17.85
N GLY A 149 21.37 9.19 16.57
CA GLY A 149 22.64 9.28 15.86
C GLY A 149 23.35 7.92 15.71
N ARG A 150 22.59 6.82 15.67
CA ARG A 150 23.13 5.45 15.59
C ARG A 150 23.24 4.91 14.17
N LEU A 151 23.13 5.78 13.17
CA LEU A 151 23.38 5.45 11.77
C LEU A 151 24.77 5.96 11.39
N LEU A 152 25.59 5.05 10.89
CA LEU A 152 26.87 5.41 10.27
C LEU A 152 26.59 5.87 8.83
N PRO A 153 27.24 6.94 8.35
CA PRO A 153 27.25 7.23 6.94
C PRO A 153 27.86 6.05 6.18
N GLY A 154 27.16 5.60 5.14
CA GLY A 154 27.59 4.53 4.24
C GLY A 154 28.68 4.96 3.27
#